data_AF-A0A1A9CCV5-F1
#
_entry.id   AF-A0A1A9CCV5-F1
#
_cell.length_a   1.000
_cell.length_b   1.000
_cell.length_c   1.000
_cell.angle_alpha   90.00
_cell.angle_beta   90.00
_cell.angle_gamma   90.00
#
_symmetry.space_group_name_H-M   'P 1'
#
loop_
_entity.id
_entity.type
_entity.pdbx_description
1 polymer ?
#
loop_
_entity_poly.entity_id
_entity_poly.type
_entity_poly.pdbx_seq_one_letter_code
_entity_poly.pdbx_strand_id
1 'polypeptide(L)'
;MELISLSDGDNGFRVRVLGRRSPGMLHLHDQLDAEVLITSSFVSGRLAMSLFPSDLEDWSRALDLLAAGQDICWRDDDHSPEIRIQPHSEEHETPAVRVEDPGSSCVSVFLPMNLEVGWIDEQRRLLGRVREEWPSEVLQSSPGVYEWRR
;
A
#
# COMPACT_ATOMS: atom_id res chain seq x y z
N MET A 1 -7.55 9.18 2.29
CA MET A 1 -7.82 8.21 3.37
C MET A 1 -6.68 7.20 3.44
N GLU A 2 -6.45 6.57 4.59
CA GLU A 2 -5.34 5.62 4.76
C GLU A 2 -5.68 4.27 4.11
N LEU A 3 -4.78 3.74 3.30
CA LEU A 3 -4.78 2.35 2.79
C LEU A 3 -3.95 1.44 3.69
N ILE A 4 -2.78 1.92 4.11
CA ILE A 4 -1.90 1.24 5.06
C ILE A 4 -1.59 2.23 6.19
N SER A 5 -1.69 1.78 7.43
CA SER A 5 -1.29 2.55 8.60
C SER A 5 -0.64 1.63 9.64
N LEU A 6 0.68 1.72 9.73
CA LEU A 6 1.50 1.02 10.70
C LEU A 6 2.20 2.07 11.55
N SER A 7 2.13 1.94 12.88
CA SER A 7 2.84 2.82 13.80
C SER A 7 3.05 2.15 15.15
N ASP A 8 4.18 2.42 15.79
CA ASP A 8 4.50 1.97 17.15
C ASP A 8 4.69 3.13 18.15
N GLY A 9 4.30 4.34 17.75
CA GLY A 9 4.41 5.57 18.53
C GLY A 9 5.61 6.44 18.19
N ASP A 10 6.74 5.87 17.75
CA ASP A 10 7.88 6.62 17.20
C ASP A 10 7.96 6.45 15.69
N ASN A 11 8.06 5.19 15.23
CA ASN A 11 8.09 4.86 13.83
C ASN A 11 6.67 4.81 13.26
N GLY A 12 6.53 5.29 12.03
CA GLY A 12 5.28 5.28 11.28
C GLY A 12 5.52 5.04 9.81
N PHE A 13 4.74 4.13 9.23
CA PHE A 13 4.64 3.90 7.80
C PHE A 13 3.18 3.97 7.38
N ARG A 14 2.90 4.83 6.39
CA ARG A 14 1.53 5.05 5.90
C ARG A 14 1.49 5.12 4.40
N VAL A 15 0.41 4.61 3.83
CA VAL A 15 0.03 4.82 2.43
C VAL A 15 -1.32 5.49 2.41
N ARG A 16 -1.39 6.68 1.81
CA ARG A 16 -2.60 7.51 1.79
C ARG A 16 -3.09 7.68 0.38
N VAL A 17 -4.35 7.36 0.15
CA VAL A 17 -5.05 7.70 -1.08
C VAL A 17 -5.53 9.15 -1.01
N LEU A 18 -5.19 9.93 -2.02
CA LEU A 18 -5.49 11.35 -2.15
C LEU A 18 -6.74 11.61 -3.00
N GLY A 19 -7.05 10.71 -3.93
CA GLY A 19 -8.25 10.77 -4.77
C GLY A 19 -8.07 10.04 -6.10
N ARG A 20 -9.04 10.18 -7.00
CA ARG A 20 -8.95 9.62 -8.36
C ARG A 20 -7.98 10.42 -9.22
N ARG A 21 -7.12 9.70 -9.93
CA ARG A 21 -6.24 10.28 -10.94
C ARG A 21 -7.05 10.51 -12.22
N SER A 22 -7.14 11.76 -12.65
CA SER A 22 -7.78 12.15 -13.92
C SER A 22 -9.18 11.52 -14.18
N PRO A 23 -10.21 11.84 -13.35
CA PRO A 23 -11.55 11.28 -13.49
C PRO A 23 -12.13 11.48 -14.91
N GLY A 24 -12.80 10.45 -15.45
CA GLY A 24 -13.45 10.50 -16.77
C GLY A 24 -12.54 10.17 -17.96
N MET A 25 -11.26 9.85 -17.74
CA MET A 25 -10.38 9.30 -18.79
C MET A 25 -10.38 7.77 -18.78
N LEU A 26 -10.85 7.18 -19.88
CA LEU A 26 -11.08 5.73 -19.99
C LEU A 26 -9.83 4.84 -19.89
N HIS A 27 -8.62 5.38 -20.00
CA HIS A 27 -7.37 4.60 -19.90
C HIS A 27 -6.66 4.79 -18.54
N LEU A 28 -7.12 5.74 -17.73
CA LEU A 28 -6.69 5.95 -16.34
C LEU A 28 -7.86 5.71 -15.38
N HIS A 29 -8.92 5.07 -15.86
CA HIS A 29 -10.11 4.78 -15.08
C HIS A 29 -9.68 4.04 -13.81
N ASP A 30 -10.25 4.44 -12.68
CA ASP A 30 -10.00 3.84 -11.38
C ASP A 30 -8.56 3.87 -10.86
N GLN A 31 -7.65 4.59 -11.50
CA GLN A 31 -6.35 4.87 -10.90
C GLN A 31 -6.49 5.91 -9.78
N LEU A 32 -5.76 5.70 -8.69
CA LEU A 32 -5.77 6.58 -7.52
C LEU A 32 -4.43 7.28 -7.38
N ASP A 33 -4.45 8.58 -7.12
CA ASP A 33 -3.27 9.30 -6.63
C ASP A 33 -3.09 8.98 -5.14
N ALA A 34 -1.87 8.65 -4.75
CA ALA A 34 -1.52 8.26 -3.40
C ALA A 34 -0.15 8.82 -2.99
N GLU A 35 0.16 8.70 -1.71
CA GLU A 35 1.49 9.01 -1.17
C GLU A 35 1.90 8.00 -0.10
N VAL A 36 3.19 7.69 -0.07
CA VAL A 36 3.86 7.02 1.04
C VAL A 36 4.36 8.08 2.01
N LEU A 37 4.14 7.87 3.31
CA LEU A 37 4.73 8.66 4.37
C LEU A 37 5.48 7.76 5.32
N ILE A 38 6.70 8.17 5.65
CA ILE A 38 7.54 7.55 6.66
C ILE A 38 7.85 8.62 7.70
N THR A 39 7.67 8.28 8.97
CA THR A 39 7.96 9.17 10.09
C THR A 39 8.72 8.44 11.18
N SER A 40 9.74 9.07 11.73
CA SER A 40 10.37 8.73 13.00
C SER A 40 10.92 9.98 13.67
N SER A 41 11.36 9.88 14.92
CA SER A 41 12.11 10.93 15.61
C SER A 41 13.43 11.32 14.90
N PHE A 42 13.96 10.46 14.02
CA PHE A 42 15.20 10.69 13.29
C PHE A 42 14.98 11.22 11.86
N VAL A 43 14.02 10.66 11.12
CA VAL A 43 13.81 10.96 9.70
C VAL A 43 12.33 11.02 9.34
N SER A 44 11.98 11.90 8.42
CA SER A 44 10.67 11.93 7.77
C SER A 44 10.82 11.90 6.26
N GLY A 45 10.05 11.06 5.58
CA GLY A 45 10.04 10.92 4.12
C GLY A 45 8.63 10.95 3.57
N ARG A 46 8.48 11.48 2.35
CA ARG A 46 7.22 11.49 1.62
C ARG A 46 7.47 11.27 0.14
N LEU A 47 6.72 10.35 -0.47
CA LEU A 47 6.83 10.02 -1.88
C LEU A 47 5.45 9.91 -2.51
N ALA A 48 5.21 10.63 -3.61
CA ALA A 48 3.97 10.49 -4.38
C ALA A 48 4.02 9.21 -5.23
N MET A 49 2.89 8.52 -5.32
CA MET A 49 2.74 7.31 -6.13
C MET A 49 1.32 7.26 -6.73
N SER A 50 1.10 6.35 -7.66
CA SER A 50 -0.23 6.06 -8.19
C SER A 50 -0.58 4.59 -7.98
N LEU A 51 -1.80 4.32 -7.55
CA LEU A 51 -2.30 2.96 -7.32
C LEU A 51 -3.27 2.56 -8.42
N PHE A 52 -3.05 1.40 -9.00
CA PHE A 52 -3.98 0.71 -9.87
C PHE A 52 -4.97 -0.11 -9.04
N PRO A 53 -6.14 -0.46 -9.59
CA PRO A 53 -7.04 -1.42 -8.96
C PRO A 53 -6.36 -2.76 -8.62
N SER A 54 -5.44 -3.23 -9.47
CA SER A 54 -4.64 -4.43 -9.21
C SER A 54 -3.78 -4.29 -7.95
N ASP A 55 -3.18 -3.12 -7.70
CA ASP A 55 -2.38 -2.90 -6.48
C ASP A 55 -3.22 -3.12 -5.22
N LEU A 56 -4.51 -2.77 -5.23
CA LEU A 56 -5.42 -2.99 -4.10
C LEU A 56 -5.77 -4.48 -3.93
N GLU A 57 -5.88 -5.25 -5.02
CA GLU A 57 -6.08 -6.71 -4.96
C GLU A 57 -4.82 -7.43 -4.50
N ASP A 58 -3.66 -7.01 -4.98
CA ASP A 58 -2.38 -7.56 -4.55
C ASP A 58 -2.11 -7.23 -3.08
N TRP A 59 -2.52 -6.05 -2.60
CA TRP A 59 -2.49 -5.74 -1.17
C TRP A 59 -3.41 -6.67 -0.37
N SER A 60 -4.62 -6.96 -0.85
CA SER A 60 -5.52 -7.92 -0.21
C SER A 60 -4.87 -9.29 -0.07
N ARG A 61 -4.21 -9.78 -1.14
CA ARG A 61 -3.49 -11.06 -1.13
C ARG A 61 -2.28 -11.02 -0.20
N ALA A 62 -1.54 -9.93 -0.19
CA ALA A 62 -0.42 -9.74 0.73
C ALA A 62 -0.86 -9.82 2.20
N LEU A 63 -2.03 -9.27 2.55
CA LEU A 63 -2.59 -9.40 3.90
C LEU A 63 -2.92 -10.85 4.29
N ASP A 64 -3.31 -11.70 3.34
CA ASP A 64 -3.52 -13.13 3.58
C ASP A 64 -2.20 -13.86 3.86
N LEU A 65 -1.14 -13.52 3.11
CA LEU A 65 0.20 -14.06 3.32
C LEU A 65 0.80 -13.61 4.66
N LEU A 66 0.65 -12.33 5.00
CA LEU A 66 1.07 -11.79 6.30
C LEU A 66 0.35 -12.48 7.46
N ALA A 67 -0.96 -12.76 7.32
CA ALA A 67 -1.73 -13.49 8.31
C ALA A 67 -1.27 -14.95 8.47
N ALA A 68 -0.72 -15.55 7.41
CA ALA A 68 -0.07 -16.86 7.45
C ALA A 68 1.37 -16.81 7.99
N GLY A 69 1.86 -15.64 8.41
CA GLY A 69 3.22 -15.45 8.92
C GLY A 69 4.28 -15.40 7.82
N GLN A 70 3.89 -15.17 6.56
CA GLN A 70 4.81 -15.08 5.44
C GLN A 70 5.18 -13.63 5.14
N ASP A 71 6.44 -13.43 4.78
CA ASP A 71 6.94 -12.16 4.25
C ASP A 71 6.23 -11.83 2.93
N ILE A 72 6.03 -10.53 2.70
CA ILE A 72 5.47 -10.03 1.45
C ILE A 72 6.37 -8.97 0.84
N CYS A 73 6.27 -8.88 -0.49
CA CYS A 73 6.63 -7.71 -1.24
C CYS A 73 5.37 -7.20 -1.95
N TRP A 74 5.00 -5.96 -1.70
CA TRP A 74 3.91 -5.28 -2.38
C TRP A 74 4.48 -4.29 -3.38
N ARG A 75 3.94 -4.32 -4.60
CA ARG A 75 4.41 -3.56 -5.77
C ARG A 75 5.80 -3.98 -6.26
N ASP A 76 6.00 -5.29 -6.47
CA ASP A 76 7.22 -5.86 -7.03
C ASP A 76 7.34 -5.73 -8.57
N ASP A 77 6.27 -5.36 -9.27
CA ASP A 77 6.20 -5.24 -10.74
C ASP A 77 6.73 -3.88 -11.29
N ASP A 78 8.01 -3.56 -11.09
CA ASP A 78 8.69 -2.34 -11.59
C ASP A 78 8.07 -1.00 -11.13
N HIS A 79 7.22 -1.05 -10.12
CA HIS A 79 6.54 0.12 -9.56
C HIS A 79 7.28 0.65 -8.33
N SER A 80 7.74 1.90 -8.40
CA SER A 80 8.40 2.57 -7.27
C SER A 80 7.38 3.36 -6.43
N PRO A 81 7.40 3.27 -5.08
CA PRO A 81 8.31 2.46 -4.25
C PRO A 81 7.87 1.00 -4.09
N GLU A 82 8.85 0.11 -3.92
CA GLU A 82 8.67 -1.27 -3.48
C GLU A 82 8.51 -1.29 -1.94
N ILE A 83 7.53 -2.05 -1.43
CA ILE A 83 7.23 -2.10 0.01
C ILE A 83 7.25 -3.55 0.47
N ARG A 84 8.23 -3.90 1.29
CA ARG A 84 8.32 -5.23 1.92
C ARG A 84 7.88 -5.15 3.37
N ILE A 85 7.10 -6.15 3.79
CA ILE A 85 6.66 -6.27 5.16
C ILE A 85 6.95 -7.68 5.63
N GLN A 86 7.69 -7.78 6.73
CA GLN A 86 7.96 -9.02 7.42
C GLN A 86 7.10 -9.05 8.69
N PRO A 87 6.21 -10.04 8.87
CA PRO A 87 5.41 -10.12 10.09
C PRO A 87 6.28 -10.44 11.32
N HIS A 88 7.48 -11.00 11.11
CA HIS A 88 8.48 -11.20 12.16
C HIS A 88 9.90 -11.12 11.58
N SER A 89 10.70 -10.16 12.04
CA SER A 89 12.13 -10.06 11.78
C SER A 89 12.90 -10.80 12.87
N GLU A 90 13.74 -11.77 12.49
CA GLU A 90 14.60 -12.49 13.45
C GLU A 90 15.63 -11.58 14.14
N GLU A 91 16.09 -10.52 13.46
CA GLU A 91 17.10 -9.60 13.99
C GLU A 91 16.53 -8.67 15.08
N HIS A 92 15.28 -8.26 14.93
CA HIS A 92 14.63 -7.27 15.81
C HIS A 92 13.48 -7.83 16.63
N GLU A 93 13.18 -9.13 16.48
CA GLU A 93 12.08 -9.86 17.13
C GLU A 93 10.70 -9.16 16.97
N THR A 94 10.52 -8.37 15.91
CA THR A 94 9.36 -7.50 15.68
C THR A 94 8.97 -7.51 14.20
N PRO A 95 7.72 -7.15 13.84
CA PRO A 95 7.39 -6.82 12.47
C PRO A 95 8.31 -5.75 11.92
N ALA A 96 8.65 -5.83 10.63
CA ALA A 96 9.51 -4.86 9.99
C ALA A 96 8.97 -4.42 8.64
N VAL A 97 9.12 -3.14 8.34
CA VAL A 97 8.77 -2.53 7.05
C VAL A 97 10.03 -2.06 6.37
N ARG A 98 10.18 -2.40 5.09
CA ARG A 98 11.23 -1.89 4.22
C ARG A 98 10.60 -1.19 3.03
N VAL A 99 11.02 0.03 2.77
CA VAL A 99 10.57 0.83 1.62
C VAL A 99 11.77 1.17 0.77
N GLU A 100 11.74 0.77 -0.49
CA GLU A 100 12.82 1.00 -1.43
C GLU A 100 12.28 1.76 -2.64
N ASP A 101 12.95 2.85 -3.00
CA ASP A 101 12.57 3.68 -4.15
C ASP A 101 13.68 3.68 -5.21
N PRO A 102 13.98 2.50 -5.83
CA PRO A 102 15.09 2.37 -6.77
C PRO A 102 14.87 3.18 -8.05
N GLY A 103 13.61 3.46 -8.41
CA GLY A 103 13.27 4.17 -9.65
C GLY A 103 13.38 5.70 -9.57
N SER A 104 13.51 6.29 -8.37
CA SER A 104 13.55 7.74 -8.22
C SER A 104 14.68 8.23 -7.31
N SER A 105 14.55 8.04 -5.99
CA SER A 105 15.53 8.57 -5.03
C SER A 105 16.71 7.64 -4.74
N CYS A 106 16.58 6.36 -5.11
CA CYS A 106 17.49 5.28 -4.71
C CYS A 106 17.65 5.15 -3.18
N VAL A 107 16.67 5.63 -2.41
CA VAL A 107 16.66 5.53 -0.95
C VAL A 107 16.00 4.22 -0.52
N SER A 108 16.59 3.58 0.48
CA SER A 108 16.01 2.45 1.20
C SER A 108 15.83 2.85 2.67
N VAL A 109 14.65 2.61 3.22
CA VAL A 109 14.32 2.83 4.62
C VAL A 109 13.85 1.53 5.23
N PHE A 110 14.41 1.19 6.39
CA PHE A 110 14.06 -0.02 7.14
C PHE A 110 13.60 0.37 8.55
N LEU A 111 12.42 -0.12 8.94
CA LEU A 111 11.73 0.23 10.17
C LEU A 111 11.29 -1.06 10.87
N PRO A 112 12.01 -1.53 11.91
CA PRO A 112 11.43 -2.46 12.86
C PRO A 112 10.35 -1.72 13.68
N MET A 113 9.20 -2.36 13.90
CA MET A 113 8.03 -1.72 14.49
C MET A 113 7.36 -2.61 15.53
N ASN A 114 7.15 -2.08 16.73
CA ASN A 114 6.36 -2.76 17.77
C ASN A 114 4.86 -2.59 17.52
N LEU A 115 4.32 -3.34 16.54
CA LEU A 115 2.91 -3.24 16.18
C LEU A 115 2.00 -3.97 17.17
N GLU A 116 0.82 -3.40 17.40
CA GLU A 116 -0.21 -4.02 18.24
C GLU A 116 -0.73 -5.34 17.65
N VAL A 117 -1.21 -6.23 18.51
CA VAL A 117 -1.90 -7.45 18.08
C VAL A 117 -3.12 -7.07 17.23
N GLY A 118 -3.30 -7.75 16.10
CA GLY A 118 -4.40 -7.48 15.17
C GLY A 118 -4.12 -6.35 14.16
N TRP A 119 -2.88 -5.85 14.06
CA TRP A 119 -2.53 -4.82 13.06
C TRP A 119 -2.90 -5.21 11.63
N ILE A 120 -2.90 -6.50 11.28
CA ILE A 120 -3.31 -7.02 9.96
C ILE A 120 -4.82 -6.81 9.74
N ASP A 121 -5.65 -7.07 10.75
CA ASP A 121 -7.11 -6.87 10.67
C ASP A 121 -7.46 -5.40 10.47
N GLU A 122 -6.71 -4.51 11.12
CA GLU A 122 -6.82 -3.07 10.89
C GLU A 122 -6.49 -2.71 9.43
N GLN A 123 -5.46 -3.31 8.83
CA GLN A 123 -5.14 -3.08 7.42
C GLN A 123 -6.24 -3.58 6.48
N ARG A 124 -6.87 -4.73 6.79
CA ARG A 124 -8.04 -5.23 6.04
C ARG A 124 -9.21 -4.24 6.14
N ARG A 125 -9.43 -3.66 7.31
CA ARG A 125 -10.47 -2.65 7.54
C ARG A 125 -10.18 -1.36 6.77
N LEU A 126 -8.92 -0.94 6.67
CA LEU A 126 -8.51 0.22 5.88
C LEU A 126 -8.71 -0.02 4.38
N LEU A 127 -8.29 -1.17 3.87
CA LEU A 127 -8.52 -1.59 2.48
C LEU A 127 -10.03 -1.62 2.14
N GLY A 128 -10.87 -2.16 3.03
CA GLY A 128 -12.32 -2.15 2.85
C GLY A 128 -12.87 -0.73 2.68
N ARG A 129 -12.46 0.20 3.54
CA ARG A 129 -12.88 1.61 3.45
C ARG A 129 -12.43 2.28 2.16
N VAL A 130 -11.21 2.02 1.70
CA VAL A 130 -10.69 2.53 0.42
C VAL A 130 -11.56 2.04 -0.74
N ARG A 131 -11.92 0.76 -0.76
CA ARG A 131 -12.76 0.17 -1.81
C ARG A 131 -14.21 0.70 -1.79
N GLU A 132 -14.72 1.04 -0.60
CA GLU A 132 -16.05 1.65 -0.44
C GLU A 132 -16.07 3.11 -0.93
N GLU A 133 -15.03 3.89 -0.60
CA GLU A 133 -14.92 5.30 -0.97
C GLU A 133 -14.61 5.49 -2.46
N TRP A 134 -13.78 4.61 -3.03
CA TRP A 134 -13.40 4.65 -4.44
C TRP A 134 -13.75 3.33 -5.14
N PRO A 135 -15.04 3.04 -5.36
CA PRO A 135 -15.46 1.84 -6.06
C PRO A 135 -15.01 1.90 -7.52
N SER A 136 -14.75 0.75 -8.14
CA SER A 136 -14.45 0.73 -9.58
C SER A 136 -15.63 1.29 -10.39
N GLU A 137 -15.33 2.30 -11.21
CA GLU A 137 -16.26 2.98 -12.11
C GLU A 137 -16.45 2.20 -13.41
N VAL A 138 -15.60 1.22 -13.70
CA VAL A 138 -15.73 0.39 -14.90
C VAL A 138 -15.94 -1.09 -14.57
N LEU A 139 -16.53 -1.80 -15.51
CA LEU A 139 -16.57 -3.24 -15.57
C LEU A 139 -15.64 -3.67 -16.70
N GLN A 140 -14.68 -4.53 -16.40
CA GLN A 140 -13.89 -5.18 -17.43
C GLN A 140 -14.72 -6.33 -18.01
N SER A 141 -15.27 -6.16 -19.21
CA SER A 141 -16.06 -7.18 -19.90
C SER A 141 -15.19 -8.18 -20.67
N SER A 142 -13.96 -7.81 -21.00
CA SER A 142 -12.91 -8.64 -21.62
C SER A 142 -11.53 -8.03 -21.36
N PRO A 143 -10.41 -8.77 -21.48
CA PRO A 143 -9.07 -8.21 -21.25
C PRO A 143 -8.84 -6.93 -22.07
N GLY A 144 -8.62 -5.81 -21.39
CA GLY A 144 -8.42 -4.48 -22.00
C GLY A 144 -9.69 -3.77 -22.50
N VAL A 145 -10.88 -4.36 -22.32
CA VAL A 145 -12.18 -3.78 -22.69
C VAL A 145 -12.94 -3.40 -21.42
N TYR A 146 -13.20 -2.10 -21.27
CA TYR A 146 -13.81 -1.52 -20.08
C TYR A 146 -15.09 -0.77 -20.46
N GLU A 147 -16.16 -1.00 -19.68
CA GLU A 147 -17.44 -0.32 -19.81
C GLU A 147 -17.77 0.40 -18.50
N TRP A 148 -18.32 1.62 -18.56
CA TRP A 148 -18.73 2.30 -17.34
C TRP A 148 -19.83 1.53 -16.61
N ARG A 149 -19.66 1.38 -15.29
CA ARG A 149 -20.67 0.84 -14.39
C ARG A 149 -21.82 1.85 -14.34
N ARG A 150 -22.99 1.45 -14.86
CA ARG A 150 -24.23 2.22 -14.80
C ARG A 150 -24.81 2.28 -13.39
#